data_AF-A0A2I8ADK2-F1
#
_entry.id   AF-A0A2I8ADK2-F1
#
_cell.length_a   1.000
_cell.length_b   1.000
_cell.length_c   1.000
_cell.angle_alpha   90.00
_cell.angle_beta   90.00
_cell.angle_gamma   90.00
#
_symmetry.space_group_name_H-M   'P 1'
#
loop_
_entity.id
_entity.type
_entity.pdbx_description
1 polymer ?
#
loop_
_entity_poly.entity_id
_entity_poly.type
_entity_poly.pdbx_seq_one_letter_code
_entity_poly.pdbx_strand_id
1 'polypeptide(L)'
;MSPNNKNLWGELPKNVEVRTPYLILKEQASILTQMTKGLLIGEVDRKPVLQNVFIARLRIRVPELNSYTYSVVDVQYPLKLYPLVIKDYTSSEQEIQCSSEQEFEVTLGKILSSDQVKRVISTLLAEIQSGDKVQEETF
;
A
#
# COMPACT_ATOMS: atom_id res chain seq x y z
N MET A 1 -22.15 -37.84 -30.94
CA MET A 1 -22.91 -37.19 -29.85
C MET A 1 -21.95 -36.23 -29.17
N SER A 2 -22.18 -34.92 -29.28
CA SER A 2 -21.35 -33.93 -28.57
C SER A 2 -21.81 -33.85 -27.11
N PRO A 3 -20.89 -33.74 -26.12
CA PRO A 3 -21.29 -33.62 -24.73
C PRO A 3 -22.09 -32.33 -24.53
N ASN A 4 -23.30 -32.48 -23.99
CA ASN A 4 -24.17 -31.37 -23.62
C ASN A 4 -23.58 -30.67 -22.39
N ASN A 5 -22.79 -29.61 -22.58
CA ASN A 5 -22.09 -28.94 -21.50
C ASN A 5 -23.05 -28.00 -20.74
N LYS A 6 -23.76 -28.54 -19.74
CA LYS A 6 -24.67 -27.79 -18.87
C LYS A 6 -23.86 -26.79 -18.02
N ASN A 7 -24.24 -25.52 -18.06
CA ASN A 7 -23.70 -24.51 -17.16
C ASN A 7 -24.15 -24.78 -15.71
N LEU A 8 -23.20 -25.03 -14.80
CA LEU A 8 -23.44 -25.26 -13.36
C LEU A 8 -23.15 -24.04 -12.48
N TRP A 9 -22.57 -22.98 -13.03
CA TRP A 9 -22.20 -21.76 -12.29
C TRP A 9 -23.37 -20.79 -12.10
N GLY A 10 -24.48 -21.02 -12.82
CA GLY A 10 -25.64 -20.14 -12.78
C GLY A 10 -25.32 -18.74 -13.30
N GLU A 11 -25.98 -17.74 -12.74
CA GLU A 11 -25.71 -16.33 -13.03
C GLU A 11 -24.65 -15.77 -12.09
N LEU A 12 -23.61 -15.17 -12.66
CA LEU A 12 -22.55 -14.51 -11.90
C LEU A 12 -22.88 -13.03 -11.67
N PRO A 13 -22.40 -12.44 -10.56
CA PRO A 13 -22.52 -11.00 -10.33
C PRO A 13 -21.85 -10.20 -11.46
N LYS A 14 -22.56 -9.22 -12.03
CA LYS A 14 -22.05 -8.39 -13.15
C LYS A 14 -21.32 -7.13 -12.70
N ASN A 15 -21.72 -6.56 -11.56
CA ASN A 15 -21.14 -5.34 -10.99
C ASN A 15 -20.81 -5.60 -9.53
N VAL A 16 -19.52 -5.57 -9.19
CA VAL A 16 -19.04 -5.72 -7.81
C VAL A 16 -18.25 -4.48 -7.47
N GLU A 17 -18.93 -3.48 -6.89
CA GLU A 17 -18.28 -2.30 -6.31
C GLU A 17 -17.89 -2.62 -4.86
N VAL A 18 -16.71 -3.19 -4.69
CA VAL A 18 -16.16 -3.54 -3.38
C VAL A 18 -14.83 -2.83 -3.18
N ARG A 19 -14.76 -1.95 -2.18
CA ARG A 19 -13.55 -1.23 -1.80
C ARG A 19 -12.64 -2.12 -0.97
N THR A 20 -11.73 -2.83 -1.66
CA THR A 20 -10.81 -3.76 -1.00
C THR A 20 -9.71 -3.03 -0.22
N PRO A 21 -9.09 -3.66 0.79
CA PRO A 21 -7.92 -3.09 1.49
C PRO A 21 -6.79 -2.69 0.52
N TYR A 22 -6.58 -3.47 -0.55
CA TYR A 22 -5.62 -3.13 -1.60
C TYR A 22 -5.96 -1.83 -2.33
N LEU A 23 -7.25 -1.55 -2.60
CA LEU A 23 -7.67 -0.31 -3.25
C LEU A 23 -7.43 0.90 -2.33
N ILE A 24 -7.77 0.77 -1.04
CA ILE A 24 -7.52 1.84 -0.05
C ILE A 24 -6.02 2.17 0.03
N LEU A 25 -5.14 1.16 0.07
CA LEU A 25 -3.70 1.41 0.04
C LEU A 25 -3.27 2.13 -1.25
N LYS A 26 -3.82 1.76 -2.41
CA LYS A 26 -3.52 2.41 -3.69
C LYS A 26 -3.96 3.87 -3.73
N GLU A 27 -5.12 4.19 -3.15
CA GLU A 27 -5.58 5.56 -3.02
C GLU A 27 -4.58 6.39 -2.20
N GLN A 28 -4.14 5.87 -1.05
CA GLN A 28 -3.15 6.56 -0.20
C GLN A 28 -1.78 6.69 -0.88
N ALA A 29 -1.35 5.66 -1.62
CA ALA A 29 -0.13 5.71 -2.42
C ALA A 29 -0.17 6.83 -3.48
N SER A 30 -1.32 6.99 -4.15
CA SER A 30 -1.55 8.06 -5.11
C SER A 30 -1.52 9.43 -4.44
N ILE A 31 -2.15 9.56 -3.27
CA ILE A 31 -2.17 10.83 -2.50
C ILE A 31 -0.76 11.25 -2.12
N LEU A 32 0.08 10.35 -1.59
CA LEU A 32 1.49 10.66 -1.27
C LEU A 32 2.25 11.16 -2.52
N THR A 33 2.07 10.47 -3.64
CA THR A 33 2.72 10.82 -4.91
C THR A 33 2.33 12.23 -5.36
N GLN A 34 1.04 12.57 -5.26
CA GLN A 34 0.54 13.90 -5.61
C GLN A 34 1.04 14.98 -4.65
N MET A 35 0.99 14.73 -3.33
CA MET A 35 1.43 15.66 -2.30
C MET A 35 2.91 16.03 -2.43
N THR A 36 3.73 15.08 -2.89
CA THR A 36 5.18 15.27 -3.07
C THR A 36 5.56 15.60 -4.51
N LYS A 37 4.58 15.85 -5.39
CA LYS A 37 4.78 16.15 -6.81
C LYS A 37 5.66 15.12 -7.53
N GLY A 38 5.57 13.85 -7.12
CA GLY A 38 6.31 12.74 -7.71
C GLY A 38 7.71 12.49 -7.14
N LEU A 39 8.21 13.33 -6.22
CA LEU A 39 9.51 13.09 -5.57
C LEU A 39 9.52 11.78 -4.76
N LEU A 40 8.40 11.50 -4.07
CA LEU A 40 8.17 10.23 -3.38
C LEU A 40 6.98 9.52 -4.04
N ILE A 41 7.19 8.33 -4.58
CA ILE A 41 6.16 7.56 -5.27
C ILE A 41 5.62 6.50 -4.30
N GLY A 42 4.32 6.57 -4.00
CA GLY A 42 3.64 5.51 -3.29
C GLY A 42 3.45 4.30 -4.21
N GLU A 43 3.86 3.11 -3.76
CA GLU A 43 3.71 1.85 -4.50
C GLU A 43 3.00 0.80 -3.67
N VAL A 44 2.07 0.08 -4.30
CA VAL A 44 1.35 -1.03 -3.66
C VAL A 44 1.43 -2.29 -4.49
N ASP A 45 2.10 -3.31 -3.96
CA ASP A 45 2.04 -4.67 -4.49
C ASP A 45 1.07 -5.53 -3.67
N ARG A 46 0.56 -6.58 -4.31
CA ARG A 46 -0.28 -7.59 -3.66
C ARG A 46 0.16 -8.96 -4.11
N LYS A 47 0.32 -9.87 -3.16
CA LYS A 47 0.60 -11.27 -3.43
C LYS A 47 -0.36 -12.20 -2.67
N PRO A 48 -0.77 -13.32 -3.27
CA PRO A 48 -1.36 -14.42 -2.51
C PRO A 48 -0.28 -15.09 -1.65
N VAL A 49 -0.63 -15.56 -0.45
CA VAL A 49 0.34 -16.22 0.46
C VAL A 49 -0.12 -17.61 0.87
N LEU A 50 -1.38 -17.77 1.25
CA LEU A 50 -2.03 -19.04 1.56
C LEU A 50 -3.41 -19.07 0.87
N GLN A 51 -4.12 -20.21 0.94
CA GLN A 51 -5.47 -20.32 0.37
C GLN A 51 -6.36 -19.17 0.87
N ASN A 52 -6.88 -18.39 -0.08
CA ASN A 52 -7.80 -17.27 0.15
C ASN A 52 -7.25 -16.12 1.00
N VAL A 53 -5.93 -15.98 1.14
CA VAL A 53 -5.28 -14.88 1.88
C VAL A 53 -4.36 -14.08 0.97
N PHE A 54 -4.52 -12.76 1.01
CA PHE A 54 -3.67 -11.80 0.31
C PHE A 54 -2.84 -11.01 1.33
N ILE A 55 -1.63 -10.63 0.92
CA ILE A 55 -0.87 -9.56 1.56
C ILE A 55 -0.73 -8.43 0.54
N ALA A 56 -1.18 -7.24 0.92
CA ALA A 56 -0.92 -5.99 0.19
C ALA A 56 0.09 -5.15 0.96
N ARG A 57 1.12 -4.65 0.28
CA ARG A 57 2.22 -3.90 0.90
C ARG A 57 2.29 -2.50 0.32
N LEU A 58 2.31 -1.50 1.19
CA LEU A 58 2.56 -0.11 0.81
C LEU A 58 4.03 0.25 1.03
N ARG A 59 4.68 0.76 -0.01
CA ARG A 59 6.04 1.30 0.03
C ARG A 59 6.09 2.74 -0.47
N ILE A 60 7.15 3.42 -0.07
CA ILE A 60 7.59 4.70 -0.66
C ILE A 60 8.80 4.38 -1.53
N ARG A 61 8.72 4.62 -2.83
CA ARG A 61 9.84 4.56 -3.76
C ARG A 61 10.36 5.96 -4.04
N VAL A 62 11.69 6.10 -4.06
CA VAL A 62 12.37 7.37 -4.33
C VAL A 62 13.17 7.24 -5.62
N PRO A 63 12.67 7.75 -6.77
CA PRO A 63 13.29 7.55 -8.07
C PRO A 63 14.74 8.03 -8.13
N GLU A 64 15.00 9.22 -7.57
CA GLU A 64 16.29 9.92 -7.64
C GLU A 64 17.37 9.28 -6.75
N LEU A 65 16.98 8.48 -5.76
CA LEU A 65 17.89 7.74 -4.89
C LEU A 65 18.08 6.30 -5.38
N ASN A 66 18.42 6.12 -6.66
CA ASN A 66 18.57 4.79 -7.30
C ASN A 66 17.34 3.88 -7.09
N SER A 67 16.14 4.47 -7.13
CA SER A 67 14.89 3.77 -6.83
C SER A 67 14.86 3.08 -5.45
N TYR A 68 15.50 3.69 -4.43
CA TYR A 68 15.39 3.25 -3.04
C TYR A 68 13.92 3.07 -2.64
N THR A 69 13.63 2.02 -1.89
CA THR A 69 12.28 1.73 -1.40
C THR A 69 12.24 1.58 0.11
N TYR A 70 11.30 2.27 0.75
CA TYR A 70 10.99 2.13 2.17
C TYR A 70 9.63 1.44 2.34
N SER A 71 9.57 0.39 3.18
CA SER A 71 8.31 -0.30 3.47
C SER A 71 7.58 0.34 4.64
N VAL A 72 6.29 0.65 4.48
CA VAL A 72 5.49 1.35 5.49
C VAL A 72 4.60 0.36 6.24
N VAL A 73 3.75 -0.37 5.51
CA VAL A 73 2.84 -1.36 6.10
C VAL A 73 2.67 -2.59 5.20
N ASP A 74 2.44 -3.73 5.83
CA ASP A 74 1.76 -4.88 5.23
C ASP A 74 0.33 -4.98 5.75
N VAL A 75 -0.60 -5.31 4.87
CA VAL A 75 -2.00 -5.59 5.18
C VAL A 75 -2.33 -6.99 4.71
N GLN A 76 -2.53 -7.91 5.67
CA GLN A 76 -2.94 -9.28 5.42
C GLN A 76 -4.45 -9.41 5.57
N TYR A 77 -5.15 -9.91 4.55
CA TYR A 77 -6.60 -10.01 4.57
C TYR A 77 -7.12 -11.25 3.83
N PRO A 78 -8.22 -11.88 4.30
CA PRO A 78 -8.86 -12.99 3.61
C PRO A 78 -9.66 -12.52 2.39
N LEU A 79 -10.15 -13.44 1.56
CA LEU A 79 -11.06 -13.12 0.44
C LEU A 79 -12.34 -12.38 0.90
N LYS A 80 -12.77 -12.60 2.15
CA LYS A 80 -13.88 -11.89 2.80
C LYS A 80 -13.52 -10.45 3.26
N LEU A 81 -12.29 -10.01 3.00
CA LEU A 81 -11.69 -8.72 3.35
C LEU A 81 -11.43 -8.48 4.84
N TYR A 82 -12.34 -8.89 5.71
CA TYR A 82 -12.22 -8.68 7.15
C TYR A 82 -12.49 -9.99 7.93
N PRO A 83 -11.92 -10.16 9.13
CA PRO A 83 -10.93 -9.26 9.75
C PRO A 83 -9.58 -9.28 8.99
N LEU A 84 -8.83 -8.19 9.10
CA LEU A 84 -7.49 -8.05 8.52
C LEU A 84 -6.46 -7.74 9.61
N VAL A 85 -5.18 -7.93 9.26
CA VAL A 85 -4.04 -7.63 10.14
C VAL A 85 -3.12 -6.64 9.43
N ILE A 86 -2.76 -5.56 10.12
CA ILE A 86 -1.75 -4.59 9.68
C ILE A 86 -0.45 -4.91 10.41
N LYS A 87 0.64 -5.07 9.67
CA LYS A 87 2.00 -5.02 10.22
C LYS A 87 2.62 -3.67 9.90
N ASP A 88 2.87 -2.88 10.93
CA ASP A 88 3.53 -1.58 10.83
C ASP A 88 5.06 -1.75 10.85
N TYR A 89 5.74 -1.35 9.77
CA TYR A 89 7.21 -1.38 9.68
C TYR A 89 7.87 -0.12 10.21
N THR A 90 7.08 0.87 10.63
CA THR A 90 7.59 2.17 11.08
C THR A 90 7.78 2.19 12.58
N SER A 91 6.91 1.54 13.35
CA SER A 91 7.05 1.36 14.80
C SER A 91 7.52 -0.07 15.15
N SER A 92 7.78 -0.33 16.44
CA SER A 92 8.17 -1.66 16.93
C SER A 92 7.18 -2.70 16.40
N GLU A 93 7.60 -3.54 15.45
CA GLU A 93 6.79 -4.41 14.57
C GLU A 93 5.54 -5.02 15.23
N GLN A 94 4.47 -4.23 15.37
CA GLN A 94 3.24 -4.63 16.03
C GLN A 94 2.22 -5.01 14.96
N GLU A 95 1.63 -6.19 15.13
CA GLU A 95 0.48 -6.63 14.36
C GLU A 95 -0.80 -6.06 14.99
N ILE A 96 -1.59 -5.34 14.20
CA ILE A 96 -2.84 -4.71 14.63
C ILE A 96 -3.99 -5.34 13.84
N GLN A 97 -4.93 -5.96 14.54
CA GLN A 97 -6.12 -6.51 13.92
C GLN A 97 -7.19 -5.42 13.71
N CYS A 98 -7.80 -5.39 12.53
CA CYS A 98 -8.96 -4.55 12.23
C CYS A 98 -10.13 -5.41 11.77
N SER A 99 -11.30 -5.21 12.37
CA SER A 99 -12.50 -6.02 12.12
C SER A 99 -13.42 -5.44 11.05
N SER A 100 -13.15 -4.20 10.60
CA SER A 100 -13.97 -3.47 9.62
C SER A 100 -13.15 -2.51 8.77
N GLU A 101 -13.74 -2.00 7.68
CA GLU A 101 -13.14 -0.94 6.84
C GLU A 101 -12.85 0.32 7.65
N GLN A 102 -13.78 0.76 8.49
CA GLN A 102 -13.59 1.96 9.29
C GLN A 102 -12.47 1.82 10.33
N GLU A 103 -12.35 0.66 10.98
CA GLU A 103 -11.21 0.38 11.87
C GLU A 103 -9.88 0.37 11.10
N PHE A 104 -9.89 -0.20 9.90
CA PHE A 104 -8.71 -0.22 9.03
C PHE A 104 -8.29 1.19 8.62
N GLU A 105 -9.20 2.04 8.16
CA GLU A 105 -8.90 3.42 7.77
C GLU A 105 -8.38 4.26 8.95
N VAL A 106 -9.01 4.14 10.12
CA VAL A 106 -8.58 4.84 11.33
C VAL A 106 -7.16 4.40 11.73
N THR A 107 -6.89 3.11 11.68
CA THR A 107 -5.58 2.56 12.06
C THR A 107 -4.51 2.92 11.04
N LEU A 108 -4.79 2.76 9.75
CA LEU A 108 -3.89 3.16 8.66
C LEU A 108 -3.60 4.66 8.74
N GLY A 109 -4.62 5.49 8.96
CA GLY A 109 -4.47 6.94 9.11
C GLY A 109 -3.52 7.32 10.26
N LYS A 110 -3.62 6.64 11.40
CA LYS A 110 -2.68 6.83 12.53
C LYS A 110 -1.24 6.48 12.15
N ILE A 111 -1.02 5.38 11.42
CA ILE A 111 0.32 4.96 10.98
C ILE A 111 0.88 5.98 9.98
N LEU A 112 0.14 6.28 8.90
CA LEU A 112 0.59 7.16 7.82
C LEU A 112 0.81 8.62 8.28
N SER A 113 0.10 9.06 9.31
CA SER A 113 0.27 10.40 9.89
C SER A 113 1.19 10.45 11.10
N SER A 114 1.81 9.32 11.48
CA SER A 114 2.71 9.23 12.63
C SER A 114 3.96 10.10 12.45
N ASP A 115 4.53 10.54 13.58
CA ASP A 115 5.79 11.30 13.55
C ASP A 115 6.94 10.51 12.94
N GLN A 116 6.88 9.18 13.04
CA GLN A 116 7.90 8.30 12.45
C GLN A 116 7.83 8.30 10.93
N VAL A 117 6.64 8.14 10.33
CA VAL A 117 6.47 8.25 8.87
C VAL A 117 6.86 9.64 8.39
N LYS A 118 6.45 10.70 9.10
CA LYS A 118 6.81 12.08 8.76
C LYS A 118 8.33 12.30 8.79
N ARG A 119 9.03 11.75 9.78
CA ARG A 119 10.51 11.80 9.84
C ARG A 119 11.14 11.11 8.63
N VAL A 120 10.68 9.91 8.27
CA VAL A 120 11.17 9.21 7.08
C VAL A 120 10.97 10.04 5.82
N ILE A 121 9.77 10.60 5.62
CA ILE A 121 9.46 11.47 4.47
C ILE A 121 10.41 12.68 4.44
N SER A 122 10.59 13.38 5.57
CA SER A 122 11.49 14.53 5.65
C SER A 122 12.93 14.17 5.33
N THR A 123 13.43 13.03 5.83
CA THR A 123 14.78 12.55 5.51
C THR A 123 14.92 12.25 4.02
N LEU A 124 13.98 11.53 3.41
CA LEU A 124 14.05 11.20 1.98
C LEU A 124 14.04 12.46 1.10
N LEU A 125 13.21 13.46 1.44
CA LEU A 125 13.20 14.74 0.73
C LEU A 125 14.51 15.54 0.90
N ALA A 126 15.13 15.48 2.08
CA ALA A 126 16.42 16.13 2.31
C ALA A 126 17.58 15.45 1.54
N GLU A 127 17.55 14.11 1.43
CA GLU A 127 18.53 13.35 0.64
C GLU A 127 18.43 13.70 -0.85
N ILE A 128 17.21 13.82 -1.39
CA ILE A 128 16.97 14.31 -2.76
C ILE A 128 17.62 15.68 -2.97
N GLN A 129 17.28 16.65 -2.11
CA GLN A 129 17.79 18.03 -2.22
C GLN A 129 19.31 18.14 -2.09
N SER A 130 19.92 17.25 -1.29
CA SER A 130 21.38 17.19 -1.17
C SER A 130 22.04 16.69 -2.46
N GLY A 131 21.39 15.77 -3.18
CA GLY A 131 21.86 15.27 -4.47
C GLY A 131 21.80 16.31 -5.59
N ASP A 132 20.80 17.20 -5.56
CA ASP A 132 20.62 18.26 -6.56
C ASP A 132 21.71 19.35 -6.46
N LYS A 133 22.04 19.78 -5.23
CA LYS A 133 23.01 20.86 -5.00
C LYS A 133 24.42 20.53 -5.49
N VAL A 134 24.81 19.26 -5.47
CA VAL A 134 26.14 18.83 -5.95
C VAL A 134 26.24 18.92 -7.47
N GLN A 135 25.13 18.80 -8.20
CA GLN A 135 25.09 18.87 -9.66
C GLN A 135 25.11 20.32 -10.18
N GLU A 136 24.62 21.29 -9.40
CA GLU A 136 24.65 22.71 -9.77
C GLU A 136 26.04 23.35 -9.62
N GLU A 137 26.91 22.82 -8.76
CA GLU A 137 28.27 23.34 -8.54
C GLU A 137 29.32 22.79 -9.52
N THR A 138 28.92 21.98 -10.51
CA THR A 138 29.84 21.34 -11.48
C THR A 138 29.91 22.01 -12.87
N PHE A 139 29.41 23.25 -13.02
CA PHE A 139 29.46 24.01 -14.28
C PHE A 139 30.31 25.27 -14.20
#